data_AF-A0A0Q6WBT9-F1
#
_entry.id   AF-A0A0Q6WBT9-F1
#
_cell.length_a   1.000
_cell.length_b   1.000
_cell.length_c   1.000
_cell.angle_alpha   90.00
_cell.angle_beta   90.00
_cell.angle_gamma   90.00
#
_symmetry.space_group_name_H-M   'P 1'
#
loop_
_entity.id
_entity.type
_entity.pdbx_description
1 polymer ?
#
loop_
_entity_poly.entity_id
_entity_poly.type
_entity_poly.pdbx_seq_one_letter_code
_entity_poly.pdbx_strand_id
1 'polypeptide(L)'
;MVAVHAFHDVFVPSKNGAKSSDELVRIFLSLADKEPDTGLVIAREPELAELGRFVVTREPKDIGRFKTPSLRNVGLTAPYMHDGSVPTLAEAVDLEVYYRSRTSGRPLILLDAEKADIVAFLQTLTADDLQRR
;
A
#
# COMPACT_ATOMS: atom_id res chain seq x y z
N MET A 1 -3.74 -18.83 5.80
CA MET A 1 -3.91 -17.44 6.29
C MET A 1 -2.54 -16.76 6.20
N VAL A 2 -2.23 -16.10 5.09
CA VAL A 2 -0.97 -15.35 4.94
C VAL A 2 -1.31 -13.86 5.03
N ALA A 3 -1.57 -13.41 6.25
CA ALA A 3 -1.71 -12.00 6.57
C ALA A 3 -1.19 -11.82 8.01
N VAL A 4 0.02 -11.28 8.14
CA VAL A 4 0.50 -10.71 9.40
C VAL A 4 -0.20 -9.37 9.58
N HIS A 5 -0.85 -9.14 10.73
CA HIS A 5 -1.58 -7.91 11.06
C HIS A 5 -0.66 -6.69 11.31
N ALA A 6 0.43 -6.59 10.56
CA ALA A 6 1.43 -5.54 10.67
C ALA A 6 1.13 -4.38 9.70
N PHE A 7 1.68 -3.21 10.03
CA PHE A 7 1.62 -2.02 9.19
C PHE A 7 3.02 -1.65 8.75
N HIS A 8 3.21 -1.35 7.47
CA HIS A 8 4.51 -1.04 6.88
C HIS A 8 4.40 0.17 5.96
N ASP A 9 5.49 0.92 5.89
CA ASP A 9 5.71 1.88 4.83
C ASP A 9 6.53 1.16 3.74
N VAL A 10 6.00 1.15 2.51
CA VAL A 10 6.66 0.59 1.33
C VAL A 10 7.24 1.68 0.43
N PHE A 11 7.21 2.94 0.88
CA PHE A 11 7.78 4.13 0.23
C PHE A 11 7.28 4.37 -1.20
N VAL A 12 6.11 3.82 -1.55
CA VAL A 12 5.44 4.09 -2.83
C VAL A 12 4.98 5.54 -2.83
N PRO A 13 5.47 6.39 -3.75
CA PRO A 13 5.03 7.78 -3.83
C PRO A 13 3.54 7.85 -4.12
N SER A 14 2.83 8.77 -3.45
CA SER A 14 1.42 9.02 -3.75
C SER A 14 1.24 9.49 -5.18
N LYS A 15 0.30 8.87 -5.91
CA LYS A 15 -0.19 9.33 -7.21
C LYS A 15 -0.65 10.79 -7.20
N ASN A 16 -1.15 11.30 -6.07
CA ASN A 16 -1.75 12.62 -5.92
C ASN A 16 -0.87 13.61 -5.13
N GLY A 17 0.45 13.36 -5.03
CA GLY A 17 1.40 13.99 -4.10
C GLY A 17 1.68 15.50 -4.28
N ALA A 18 0.66 16.34 -4.39
CA ALA A 18 0.80 17.79 -4.44
C ALA A 18 1.23 18.39 -3.09
N LYS A 19 0.82 17.78 -1.97
CA LYS A 19 1.11 18.25 -0.60
C LYS A 19 2.15 17.37 0.08
N SER A 20 2.99 17.98 0.90
CA SER A 20 3.95 17.25 1.75
C SER A 20 3.25 16.53 2.90
N SER A 21 3.88 15.47 3.45
CA SER A 21 3.34 14.77 4.62
C SER A 21 3.10 15.70 5.82
N ASP A 22 4.00 16.66 6.06
CA ASP A 22 3.85 17.65 7.13
C ASP A 22 2.62 18.55 6.93
N GLU A 23 2.34 18.93 5.69
CA GLU A 23 1.16 19.71 5.34
C GLU A 23 -0.12 18.91 5.56
N LEU A 24 -0.15 17.65 5.09
CA LEU A 24 -1.27 16.75 5.30
C LEU A 24 -1.54 16.51 6.79
N VAL A 25 -0.49 16.32 7.61
CA VAL A 25 -0.62 16.19 9.06
C VAL A 25 -1.29 17.42 9.68
N ARG A 26 -0.84 18.63 9.31
CA ARG A 26 -1.43 19.87 9.84
C ARG A 26 -2.90 20.02 9.46
N ILE A 27 -3.24 19.73 8.21
CA ILE A 27 -4.62 19.76 7.72
C ILE A 27 -5.46 18.75 8.49
N PHE A 28 -4.99 17.50 8.60
CA PHE A 28 -5.71 16.43 9.29
C PHE A 28 -6.00 16.79 10.75
N LEU A 29 -4.99 17.23 11.50
CA LEU A 29 -5.17 17.59 12.91
C LEU A 29 -6.16 18.74 13.07
N SER A 30 -6.12 19.76 12.20
CA SER A 30 -7.08 20.87 12.24
C SER A 30 -8.52 20.45 11.92
N LEU A 31 -8.73 19.42 11.11
CA LEU A 31 -10.06 18.92 10.74
C LEU A 31 -10.59 17.92 11.78
N ALA A 32 -9.74 17.03 12.27
CA ALA A 32 -10.07 16.00 13.26
C ALA A 32 -10.55 16.58 14.60
N ASP A 33 -10.12 17.80 14.95
CA ASP A 33 -10.62 18.52 16.12
C ASP A 33 -12.10 18.96 15.97
N LYS A 34 -12.56 19.14 14.73
CA LYS A 34 -13.91 19.63 14.40
C LYS A 34 -14.86 18.50 14.01
N GLU A 35 -14.33 17.38 13.51
CA GLU A 35 -15.07 16.21 13.06
C GLU A 35 -14.37 14.94 13.59
N PRO A 36 -14.92 14.28 14.63
CA PRO A 36 -14.29 13.08 15.19
C PRO A 36 -14.36 11.86 14.25
N ASP A 37 -15.28 11.84 13.27
CA ASP A 37 -15.33 10.76 12.28
C ASP A 37 -14.22 10.94 11.23
N THR A 38 -13.13 10.19 11.43
CA THR A 38 -11.97 10.19 10.53
C THR A 38 -12.33 9.75 9.10
N GLY A 39 -13.32 8.86 8.94
CA GLY A 39 -13.79 8.44 7.61
C GLY A 39 -14.43 9.60 6.85
N LEU A 40 -15.23 10.42 7.53
CA LEU A 40 -15.83 11.62 6.93
C LEU A 40 -14.79 12.70 6.61
N VAL A 41 -13.78 12.87 7.46
CA VAL A 41 -12.66 13.78 7.19
C VAL A 41 -11.92 13.39 5.91
N ILE A 42 -11.55 12.11 5.78
CA ILE A 42 -10.84 11.59 4.60
C ILE A 42 -11.73 11.65 3.35
N ALA A 43 -13.03 11.35 3.47
CA ALA A 43 -13.95 11.41 2.33
C ALA A 43 -14.08 12.83 1.74
N ARG A 44 -13.93 13.87 2.58
CA ARG A 44 -13.94 15.28 2.14
C ARG A 44 -12.59 15.74 1.60
N GLU A 45 -11.50 15.19 2.13
CA GLU A 45 -10.12 15.52 1.75
C GLU A 45 -9.33 14.23 1.44
N PRO A 46 -9.50 13.64 0.24
CA PRO A 46 -8.99 12.29 -0.07
C PRO A 46 -7.46 12.16 0.03
N GLU A 47 -6.71 13.24 -0.18
CA GLU A 47 -5.25 13.24 -0.03
C GLU A 47 -4.80 12.89 1.40
N LEU A 48 -5.66 13.07 2.41
CA LEU A 48 -5.36 12.69 3.79
C LEU A 48 -5.24 11.17 3.97
N ALA A 49 -5.74 10.37 3.02
CA ALA A 49 -5.57 8.91 3.04
C ALA A 49 -4.09 8.49 2.99
N GLU A 50 -3.21 9.33 2.43
CA GLU A 50 -1.77 9.08 2.35
C GLU A 50 -1.09 9.03 3.73
N LEU A 51 -1.72 9.61 4.75
CA LEU A 51 -1.21 9.54 6.12
C LEU A 51 -1.29 8.11 6.69
N GLY A 52 -2.07 7.22 6.08
CA GLY A 52 -2.16 5.82 6.47
C GLY A 52 -2.58 5.66 7.93
N ARG A 53 -1.86 4.83 8.68
CA ARG A 53 -2.18 4.50 10.08
C ARG A 53 -2.17 5.71 11.01
N PHE A 54 -1.45 6.78 10.68
CA PHE A 54 -1.40 8.01 11.48
C PHE A 54 -2.79 8.60 11.75
N VAL A 55 -3.74 8.50 10.82
CA VAL A 55 -5.10 9.06 11.00
C VAL A 55 -5.84 8.42 12.17
N VAL A 56 -5.41 7.22 12.59
CA VAL A 56 -5.96 6.51 13.75
C VAL A 56 -5.12 6.72 14.99
N THR A 57 -3.79 6.56 14.89
CA THR A 57 -2.92 6.50 16.08
C THR A 57 -2.40 7.86 16.52
N ARG A 58 -2.31 8.82 15.60
CA ARG A 58 -1.70 10.14 15.78
C ARG A 58 -0.22 10.08 16.16
N GLU A 59 0.45 8.94 15.98
CA GLU A 59 1.87 8.77 16.28
C GLU A 59 2.71 9.09 15.02
N PRO A 60 3.70 10.00 15.06
CA PRO A 60 4.47 10.38 13.87
C PRO A 60 5.15 9.20 13.14
N LYS A 61 5.57 8.17 13.87
CA LYS A 61 6.16 6.95 13.30
C LYS A 61 5.19 6.11 12.45
N ASP A 62 3.89 6.42 12.47
CA ASP A 62 2.84 5.73 11.73
C ASP A 62 2.41 6.46 10.44
N ILE A 63 2.99 7.64 10.16
CA ILE A 63 2.75 8.36 8.91
C ILE A 63 3.18 7.47 7.74
N GLY A 64 2.30 7.34 6.73
CA GLY A 64 2.58 6.55 5.53
C GLY A 64 2.58 5.03 5.74
N ARG A 65 2.23 4.53 6.93
CA ARG A 65 2.19 3.09 7.18
C ARG A 65 0.82 2.52 6.86
N PHE A 66 0.79 1.53 5.98
CA PHE A 66 -0.44 0.84 5.57
C PHE A 66 -0.47 -0.59 6.09
N LYS A 67 -1.67 -1.09 6.33
CA LYS A 67 -1.88 -2.49 6.72
C LYS A 67 -1.40 -3.39 5.60
N THR A 68 -0.60 -4.40 5.91
CA THR A 68 -0.21 -5.40 4.91
C THR A 68 -1.45 -6.17 4.43
N PRO A 69 -1.80 -6.10 3.12
CA PRO A 69 -2.98 -6.76 2.60
C PRO A 69 -2.81 -8.28 2.55
N SER A 70 -3.94 -9.00 2.50
CA SER A 70 -3.93 -10.42 2.11
C SER A 70 -3.59 -10.53 0.61
N LEU A 71 -2.80 -11.54 0.24
CA LEU A 71 -2.48 -11.83 -1.17
C LEU A 71 -3.48 -12.79 -1.83
N ARG A 72 -4.52 -13.24 -1.11
CA ARG A 72 -5.61 -14.03 -1.71
C ARG A 72 -6.32 -13.21 -2.80
N ASN A 73 -6.51 -13.81 -3.97
CA ASN A 73 -7.08 -13.19 -5.17
C ASN A 73 -6.28 -12.02 -5.75
N VAL A 74 -5.01 -11.84 -5.37
CA VAL A 74 -4.17 -10.73 -5.86
C VAL A 74 -4.02 -10.71 -7.39
N GLY A 75 -4.18 -11.85 -8.06
CA GLY A 75 -4.21 -11.93 -9.52
C GLY A 75 -5.38 -11.19 -10.19
N LEU A 76 -6.42 -10.80 -9.45
CA LEU A 76 -7.64 -10.19 -9.98
C LEU A 76 -7.94 -8.78 -9.43
N THR A 77 -7.00 -8.19 -8.69
CA THR A 77 -7.24 -6.94 -7.93
C THR A 77 -6.40 -5.78 -8.42
N ALA A 78 -6.04 -5.76 -9.71
CA ALA A 78 -5.43 -4.57 -10.30
C ALA A 78 -6.41 -3.38 -10.21
N PRO A 79 -5.93 -2.13 -10.06
CA PRO A 79 -4.53 -1.75 -9.85
C PRO A 79 -4.04 -1.97 -8.40
N TYR A 80 -2.71 -2.02 -8.22
CA TYR A 80 -2.02 -2.39 -7.00
C TYR A 80 -1.48 -1.19 -6.20
N MET A 81 -0.99 -1.49 -4.99
CA MET A 81 -0.56 -0.54 -3.93
C MET A 81 -1.72 0.18 -3.24
N HIS A 82 -1.42 1.03 -2.25
CA HIS A 82 -2.44 1.66 -1.40
C HIS A 82 -3.26 2.74 -2.12
N ASP A 83 -2.71 3.29 -3.20
CA ASP A 83 -3.30 4.38 -3.99
C ASP A 83 -3.72 3.94 -5.41
N GLY A 84 -3.54 2.66 -5.74
CA GLY A 84 -3.85 2.13 -7.07
C GLY A 84 -2.95 2.69 -8.18
N SER A 85 -1.74 3.14 -7.84
CA SER A 85 -0.78 3.71 -8.81
C SER A 85 -0.14 2.67 -9.74
N VAL A 86 -0.14 1.39 -9.36
CA VAL A 86 0.60 0.34 -10.07
C VAL A 86 -0.35 -0.53 -10.92
N PRO A 87 -0.28 -0.48 -12.26
CA PRO A 87 -1.27 -1.14 -13.12
C PRO A 87 -1.25 -2.67 -13.08
N THR A 88 -0.07 -3.28 -12.99
CA THR A 88 0.07 -4.74 -13.16
C THR A 88 0.72 -5.45 -11.97
N LEU A 89 0.45 -6.75 -11.83
CA LEU A 89 1.01 -7.56 -10.76
C LEU A 89 2.52 -7.70 -10.89
N ALA A 90 3.03 -7.76 -12.12
CA ALA A 90 4.45 -7.82 -12.40
C ALA A 90 5.16 -6.55 -11.93
N GLU A 91 4.62 -5.36 -12.26
CA GLU A 91 5.17 -4.08 -11.79
C GLU A 91 5.10 -3.96 -10.26
N ALA A 92 4.04 -4.49 -9.64
CA ALA A 92 3.93 -4.52 -8.17
C ALA A 92 5.03 -5.38 -7.53
N VAL A 93 5.34 -6.54 -8.13
CA VAL A 93 6.44 -7.41 -7.70
C VAL A 93 7.79 -6.72 -7.89
N ASP A 94 8.04 -6.09 -9.03
CA ASP A 94 9.27 -5.33 -9.27
C ASP A 94 9.47 -4.22 -8.23
N LEU A 95 8.40 -3.50 -7.91
CA LEU A 95 8.44 -2.41 -6.95
C LEU A 95 8.72 -2.91 -5.52
N GLU A 96 8.09 -4.01 -5.10
CA GLU A 96 8.39 -4.64 -3.82
C GLU A 96 9.84 -5.12 -3.77
N VAL A 97 10.35 -5.78 -4.80
CA VAL A 97 11.76 -6.21 -4.84
C VAL A 97 12.70 -5.02 -4.66
N TYR A 98 12.44 -3.91 -5.34
CA TYR A 98 13.20 -2.66 -5.19
C TYR A 98 13.18 -2.13 -3.75
N TYR A 99 12.01 -1.98 -3.13
CA TYR A 99 11.91 -1.42 -1.78
C TYR A 99 12.41 -2.38 -0.68
N ARG A 100 12.22 -3.70 -0.85
CA ARG A 100 12.76 -4.72 0.07
C ARG A 100 14.28 -4.80 0.01
N SER A 101 14.86 -4.64 -1.18
CA SER A 101 16.30 -4.51 -1.37
C SER A 101 16.85 -3.32 -0.57
N ARG A 102 16.19 -2.16 -0.65
CA ARG A 102 16.58 -0.95 0.10
C ARG A 102 16.42 -1.09 1.62
N THR A 103 15.32 -1.68 2.08
CA THR A 103 15.00 -1.76 3.52
C THR A 103 15.74 -2.87 4.25
N SER A 104 16.11 -3.95 3.57
CA SER A 104 16.82 -5.07 4.19
C SER A 104 18.32 -4.83 4.37
N GLY A 105 18.87 -3.74 3.83
CA GLY A 105 20.31 -3.42 3.87
C GLY A 105 21.18 -4.37 3.05
N ARG A 106 20.58 -5.30 2.31
CA ARG A 106 21.25 -6.23 1.40
C ARG A 106 20.54 -6.19 0.04
N PRO A 107 21.28 -6.12 -1.07
CA PRO A 107 20.66 -6.17 -2.39
C PRO A 107 19.86 -7.45 -2.57
N LEU A 108 18.55 -7.31 -2.84
CA LEU A 108 17.72 -8.40 -3.33
C LEU A 108 17.78 -8.35 -4.85
N ILE A 109 18.61 -9.20 -5.44
CA ILE A 109 18.79 -9.32 -6.89
C ILE A 109 18.04 -10.57 -7.32
N LEU A 110 16.93 -10.39 -8.03
CA LEU A 110 16.17 -11.48 -8.65
C LEU A 110 16.32 -11.41 -10.17
N LEU A 111 16.55 -12.57 -10.77
CA LEU A 111 16.48 -12.74 -12.22
C LEU A 111 15.03 -12.55 -12.69
N ASP A 112 14.86 -12.19 -13.95
CA ASP A 112 13.52 -12.02 -14.53
C ASP A 112 12.69 -13.31 -14.45
N ALA A 113 13.34 -14.47 -14.58
CA ALA A 113 12.70 -15.78 -14.38
C ALA A 113 12.20 -15.97 -12.94
N GLU A 114 12.98 -15.57 -11.93
CA GLU A 114 12.57 -15.69 -10.53
C GLU A 114 11.39 -14.76 -10.20
N LYS A 115 11.36 -13.56 -10.79
CA LYS A 115 10.21 -12.66 -10.68
C LYS A 115 8.98 -13.23 -11.37
N ALA A 116 9.14 -13.83 -12.55
CA ALA A 116 8.05 -14.50 -13.25
C ALA A 116 7.48 -15.67 -12.43
N ASP A 117 8.34 -16.44 -11.77
CA ASP A 117 7.92 -17.53 -10.86
C ASP A 117 7.13 -16.99 -9.67
N ILE A 118 7.52 -15.84 -9.09
CA ILE A 118 6.73 -15.17 -8.04
C ILE A 118 5.37 -14.78 -8.57
N VAL A 119 5.30 -14.13 -9.74
CA VAL A 119 4.02 -13.74 -10.35
C VAL A 119 3.13 -14.96 -10.60
N ALA A 120 3.69 -16.03 -11.16
CA ALA A 120 2.96 -17.29 -11.39
C ALA A 120 2.44 -17.88 -10.08
N PHE A 121 3.26 -17.92 -9.02
CA PHE A 121 2.84 -18.35 -7.70
C PHE A 121 1.69 -17.48 -7.15
N LEU A 122 1.80 -16.16 -7.24
CA LEU A 122 0.76 -15.23 -6.79
C LEU A 122 -0.56 -15.41 -7.55
N GLN A 123 -0.51 -15.75 -8.84
CA GLN A 123 -1.70 -16.07 -9.63
C GLN A 123 -2.43 -17.31 -9.09
N THR A 124 -1.71 -18.30 -8.55
CA THR A 124 -2.31 -19.49 -7.92
C THR A 124 -3.09 -19.19 -6.64
N LEU A 125 -2.92 -17.99 -6.05
CA LEU A 125 -3.67 -17.55 -4.86
C LEU A 125 -5.09 -17.06 -5.19
N THR A 126 -5.51 -17.19 -6.44
CA THR A 126 -6.83 -16.81 -6.93
C THR A 126 -7.77 -18.02 -6.88
N ALA A 127 -8.97 -17.84 -6.34
CA ALA A 127 -9.95 -18.92 -6.29
C ALA A 127 -10.44 -19.34 -7.69
N ASP A 128 -10.55 -20.65 -7.92
CA ASP A 128 -10.89 -21.26 -9.22
C ASP A 128 -12.24 -20.80 -9.79
N ASP A 129 -13.21 -20.47 -8.94
CA ASP A 129 -14.54 -20.02 -9.35
C ASP A 129 -14.56 -18.58 -9.89
N LEU A 130 -13.53 -17.78 -9.56
CA LEU A 130 -13.37 -16.41 -10.04
C LEU A 130 -12.56 -16.34 -11.34
N GLN A 131 -11.78 -17.36 -11.69
CA GLN A 131 -11.02 -17.39 -12.94
C GLN A 131 -11.84 -17.78 -14.18
N ARG A 132 -13.03 -18.37 -14.00
CA ARG A 132 -13.89 -18.90 -15.08
C ARG A 132 -15.07 -18.00 -15.47
N ARG A 133 -15.09 -16.74 -15.05
CA ARG A 133 -16.11 -15.75 -15.39
C ARG A 133 -15.55 -14.72 -16.36
#